data_AF-A0A150NK69-F1
#
_entry.id   AF-A0A150NK69-F1
#
_cell.length_a   1.000
_cell.length_b   1.000
_cell.length_c   1.000
_cell.angle_alpha   90.00
_cell.angle_beta   90.00
_cell.angle_gamma   90.00
#
_symmetry.space_group_name_H-M   'P 1'
#
loop_
_entity.id
_entity.type
_entity.pdbx_description
1 polymer ?
#
loop_
_entity_poly.entity_id
_entity_poly.type
_entity_poly.pdbx_seq_one_letter_code
_entity_poly.pdbx_strand_id
1 'polypeptide(L)' 'MGATRPEEALPGTIRGDFAKAAGENQAIQNVVHGSDSEESAKREIALWFEEK' A
#
# COMPACT_ATOMS: atom_id res chain seq x y z
N MET A 1 -0.80 -2.41 7.16
CA MET A 1 -0.76 -1.09 6.47
C MET A 1 -2.00 -0.26 6.74
N GLY A 2 -3.20 -0.84 6.71
CA GLY A 2 -4.49 -0.14 6.76
C GLY A 2 -5.27 -0.36 5.46
N ALA A 3 -6.55 -0.02 5.42
CA ALA A 3 -7.37 -0.10 4.21
C ALA A 3 -6.72 0.68 3.05
N THR A 4 -6.98 0.27 1.80
CA THR A 4 -6.38 0.92 0.62
C THR A 4 -6.78 2.39 0.51
N ARG A 5 -8.04 2.70 0.87
CA ARG A 5 -8.60 4.05 0.96
C ARG A 5 -8.29 4.64 2.34
N PRO A 6 -7.58 5.78 2.43
CA PRO A 6 -7.23 6.40 3.71
C PRO A 6 -8.41 6.69 4.62
N GLU A 7 -9.55 7.09 4.03
CA GLU A 7 -10.81 7.38 4.74
C GLU A 7 -11.42 6.15 5.45
N GLU A 8 -11.02 4.93 5.06
CA GLU A 8 -11.46 3.67 5.64
C GLU A 8 -10.39 3.05 6.55
N ALA A 9 -9.18 3.64 6.62
CA ALA A 9 -8.09 3.11 7.41
C ALA A 9 -8.25 3.50 8.89
N LEU A 10 -8.09 2.52 9.78
CA LEU A 10 -8.17 2.76 11.22
C LEU A 10 -7.01 3.64 11.71
N PRO A 11 -7.22 4.53 12.69
CA PRO A 11 -6.15 5.24 13.38
C PRO A 11 -5.10 4.29 13.95
N GLY A 12 -3.82 4.68 13.92
CA GLY A 12 -2.69 3.84 14.34
C GLY A 12 -2.14 2.93 13.24
N THR A 13 -2.80 2.86 12.08
CA THR A 13 -2.24 2.20 10.88
C THR A 13 -1.46 3.21 10.05
N ILE A 14 -0.45 2.75 9.29
CA ILE A 14 0.36 3.62 8.42
C ILE A 14 -0.54 4.48 7.50
N ARG A 15 -1.57 3.89 6.91
CA ARG A 15 -2.48 4.63 6.02
C ARG A 15 -3.46 5.52 6.78
N GLY A 16 -3.89 5.14 7.97
CA GLY A 16 -4.76 5.99 8.80
C GLY A 16 -4.05 7.26 9.27
N ASP A 17 -2.77 7.14 9.61
CA ASP A 17 -2.02 8.24 10.24
C ASP A 17 -1.28 9.14 9.23
N PHE A 18 -0.90 8.61 8.05
CA PHE A 18 0.01 9.31 7.14
C PHE A 18 -0.49 9.47 5.69
N ALA A 19 -1.57 8.80 5.28
CA ALA A 19 -2.04 8.90 3.89
C ALA A 19 -2.93 10.10 3.63
N LYS A 20 -3.06 10.47 2.35
CA LYS A 20 -3.92 11.56 1.89
C LYS A 20 -5.10 11.01 1.10
N ALA A 21 -6.32 11.42 1.48
CA ALA A 21 -7.53 11.10 0.74
C ALA A 21 -7.41 11.52 -0.73
N ALA A 22 -7.94 10.71 -1.63
CA ALA A 22 -7.89 10.99 -3.06
C ALA A 22 -8.74 12.22 -3.40
N GLY A 23 -8.20 13.12 -4.24
CA GLY A 23 -9.02 14.12 -4.93
C GLY A 23 -9.85 13.49 -6.05
N GLU A 24 -10.86 14.22 -6.55
CA GLU A 24 -11.64 13.77 -7.70
C GLU A 24 -10.72 13.45 -8.89
N ASN A 25 -10.88 12.27 -9.48
CA ASN A 25 -10.08 11.74 -10.59
C ASN A 25 -8.56 11.68 -10.33
N GLN A 26 -8.13 11.59 -9.07
CA GLN A 26 -6.73 11.38 -8.71
C GLN A 26 -6.49 9.97 -8.16
N ALA A 27 -5.29 9.44 -8.43
CA ALA A 27 -4.84 8.20 -7.81
C ALA A 27 -4.72 8.39 -6.29
N ILE A 28 -5.04 7.32 -5.55
CA ILE A 28 -4.95 7.33 -4.09
C ILE A 28 -3.49 7.44 -3.67
N GLN A 29 -3.18 8.43 -2.83
CA GLN A 29 -1.84 8.64 -2.27
C GLN A 29 -1.73 7.97 -0.89
N ASN A 30 -1.64 6.64 -0.87
CA ASN A 30 -1.70 5.83 0.35
C ASN A 30 -0.35 5.39 0.94
N VAL A 31 0.72 6.13 0.64
CA VAL A 31 2.07 6.07 1.27
C VAL A 31 2.88 4.81 0.99
N VAL A 32 2.29 3.63 1.19
CA VAL A 32 2.99 2.34 1.16
C VAL A 32 2.28 1.34 0.27
N HIS A 33 3.08 0.60 -0.51
CA HIS A 33 2.69 -0.62 -1.21
C HIS A 33 3.10 -1.85 -0.39
N GLY A 34 2.33 -2.92 -0.51
CA GLY A 34 2.68 -4.23 0.02
C GLY A 34 1.85 -5.30 -0.67
N SER A 35 2.47 -6.44 -0.93
CA SER A 35 1.86 -7.54 -1.67
C SER A 35 0.61 -8.06 -0.95
N ASP A 36 -0.41 -8.42 -1.73
CA ASP A 36 -1.73 -8.85 -1.23
C ASP A 36 -1.81 -10.33 -0.87
N SER A 37 -0.79 -11.11 -1.22
CA SER A 37 -0.74 -12.56 -1.09
C SER A 37 0.70 -13.05 -1.12
N GLU A 38 0.92 -14.30 -0.68
CA GLU A 38 2.24 -14.95 -0.78
C GLU A 38 2.70 -15.11 -2.24
N GLU A 39 1.77 -15.41 -3.15
CA GLU A 39 2.03 -15.52 -4.59
C GLU A 39 2.54 -14.18 -5.15
N SER A 40 1.83 -13.08 -4.84
CA SER A 40 2.24 -11.74 -5.23
C SER A 40 3.55 -11.33 -4.59
N ALA A 41 3.79 -11.69 -3.31
CA ALA A 41 5.03 -11.39 -2.62
C ALA A 41 6.23 -12.03 -3.32
N LYS A 42 6.17 -13.33 -3.63
CA LYS A 42 7.26 -14.04 -4.32
C LYS A 42 7.58 -13.39 -5.68
N ARG A 43 6.53 -13.08 -6.46
CA ARG A 43 6.68 -12.42 -7.76
C ARG A 43 7.30 -11.04 -7.62
N GLU A 44 6.78 -10.21 -6.71
CA GLU A 44 7.21 -8.81 -6.55
C GLU A 44 8.63 -8.71 -6.00
N ILE A 45 9.01 -9.57 -5.05
CA ILE A 45 10.38 -9.61 -4.52
C ILE A 45 11.39 -9.87 -5.65
N ALA A 46 11.11 -10.83 -6.54
CA ALA A 46 11.97 -11.15 -7.68
C ALA A 46 12.06 -10.04 -8.74
N LEU A 47 11.12 -9.08 -8.76
CA LEU A 47 11.21 -7.91 -9.65
C LEU A 47 12.21 -6.87 -9.16
N TRP A 48 12.39 -6.74 -7.85
CA TRP A 48 13.16 -5.66 -7.24
C TRP A 48 14.55 -6.09 -6.75
N PHE A 49 14.73 -7.37 -6.44
CA PHE A 49 15.96 -7.90 -5.87
C PHE A 49 16.47 -9.07 -6.71
N GLU A 50 17.71 -8.97 -7.18
CA GLU A 50 18.41 -10.08 -7.83
C GLU A 50 18.73 -11.18 -6.80
N GLU A 51 18.65 -12.44 -7.22
CA GLU A 51 19.17 -13.54 -6.41
C GLU A 51 20.70 -13.45 -6.34
N LYS A 52 21.25 -13.58 -5.13
CA LYS A 52 22.69 -13.49 -4.89
C LYS A 52 23.43 -14.76 -5.25
#